data_AF-A0A7R9MYN2-F1
#
_entry.id   AF-A0A7R9MYN2-F1
#
_cell.length_a   1.000
_cell.length_b   1.000
_cell.length_c   1.000
_cell.angle_alpha   90.00
_cell.angle_beta   90.00
_cell.angle_gamma   90.00
#
_symmetry.space_group_name_H-M   'P 1'
#
loop_
_entity.id
_entity.type
_entity.pdbx_description
1 polymer ?
#
loop_
_entity_poly.entity_id
_entity_poly.type
_entity_poly.pdbx_seq_one_letter_code
_entity_poly.pdbx_strand_id
1 'polypeptide(L)'
;MRDVETIIRACIDVAKSIGAPIICLSDLPVETDDVPVIIAANNMLNVDTLLSPVGSSSEGEQILRISSRVASEGETAEKQVSDAGVTSFIRGVLDGGVVVGLVELPDAISIVVHDLDENPVMKEIMDCGDRVDIRLLVSVLNIAFDIASFGMEGVSIGCAFIIGDVEEVMHRSHQLVLNPYYGHRREERDVLDPSTWETVKEFAQLDGVIVIDEEGIVVAAGRYLDVDASEISIKQGLGARHAAVAAITRDTQAVGVAVSQTGGTIRIFKDGIAVVEIDPTTKITGVHGIGVK
;
A
#
# COMPACT_ATOMS: atom_id res chain seq x y z
N MET A 1 -9.77 -3.70 32.58
CA MET A 1 -8.48 -4.44 32.61
C MET A 1 -8.66 -5.95 32.49
N ARG A 2 -9.50 -6.65 33.29
CA ARG A 2 -9.69 -8.12 33.14
C ARG A 2 -10.28 -8.55 31.79
N ASP A 3 -11.17 -7.74 31.21
CA ASP A 3 -11.84 -8.10 29.95
C ASP A 3 -10.88 -8.02 28.75
N VAL A 4 -9.92 -7.10 28.78
CA VAL A 4 -8.92 -6.91 27.72
C VAL A 4 -7.97 -8.09 27.63
N GLU A 5 -7.43 -8.57 28.76
CA GLU A 5 -6.54 -9.74 28.79
C GLU A 5 -7.25 -11.00 28.29
N THR A 6 -8.55 -11.12 28.57
CA THR A 6 -9.38 -12.23 28.07
C THR A 6 -9.54 -12.17 26.54
N ILE A 7 -9.74 -10.98 25.98
CA ILE A 7 -9.86 -10.78 24.53
C ILE A 7 -8.53 -11.04 23.83
N ILE A 8 -7.41 -10.57 24.37
CA ILE A 8 -6.07 -10.85 23.83
C ILE A 8 -5.82 -12.36 23.79
N ARG A 9 -6.14 -13.08 24.89
CA ARG A 9 -6.01 -14.54 24.92
C ARG A 9 -6.90 -15.21 23.87
N ALA A 10 -8.15 -14.75 23.72
CA ALA A 10 -9.06 -15.30 22.71
C ALA A 10 -8.52 -15.07 21.28
N CYS A 11 -7.96 -13.89 20.98
CA CYS A 11 -7.32 -13.60 19.71
C CYS A 11 -6.15 -14.56 19.43
N ILE A 12 -5.27 -14.72 20.42
CA ILE A 12 -4.15 -15.66 20.36
C ILE A 12 -4.62 -17.09 20.13
N ASP A 13 -5.65 -17.55 20.85
CA ASP A 13 -6.19 -18.90 20.70
C ASP A 13 -6.81 -19.12 19.31
N VAL A 14 -7.51 -18.12 18.76
CA VAL A 14 -8.03 -18.15 17.38
C VAL A 14 -6.88 -18.26 16.39
N ALA A 15 -5.89 -17.38 16.48
CA ALA A 15 -4.72 -17.35 15.60
C ALA A 15 -3.95 -18.68 15.61
N LYS A 16 -3.69 -19.24 16.81
CA LYS A 16 -3.07 -20.57 16.96
C LYS A 16 -3.90 -21.66 16.30
N SER A 17 -5.21 -21.65 16.49
CA SER A 17 -6.09 -22.72 16.01
C SER A 17 -6.13 -22.83 14.48
N ILE A 18 -5.90 -21.73 13.77
CA ILE A 18 -5.89 -21.67 12.31
C ILE A 18 -4.47 -21.49 11.72
N GLY A 19 -3.44 -21.39 12.57
CA GLY A 19 -2.05 -21.21 12.14
C GLY A 19 -1.78 -19.87 11.46
N ALA A 20 -2.49 -18.82 11.83
CA ALA A 20 -2.39 -17.49 11.23
C ALA A 20 -1.56 -16.52 12.09
N PRO A 21 -0.82 -15.58 11.48
CA PRO A 21 -0.20 -14.48 12.20
C PRO A 21 -1.26 -13.48 12.68
N ILE A 22 -0.92 -12.75 13.75
CA ILE A 22 -1.75 -11.70 14.30
C ILE A 22 -1.32 -10.35 13.72
N ILE A 23 -2.29 -9.54 13.30
CA ILE A 23 -2.11 -8.10 13.04
C ILE A 23 -2.73 -7.33 14.20
N CYS A 24 -1.90 -6.71 15.03
CA CYS A 24 -2.32 -5.87 16.15
C CYS A 24 -2.40 -4.41 15.71
N LEU A 25 -3.62 -3.87 15.67
CA LEU A 25 -3.96 -2.47 15.38
C LEU A 25 -4.52 -1.84 16.66
N SER A 26 -3.71 -1.84 17.71
CA SER A 26 -4.04 -1.28 19.02
C SER A 26 -2.76 -1.06 19.82
N ASP A 27 -2.86 -0.28 20.90
CA ASP A 27 -1.77 -0.15 21.88
C ASP A 27 -1.77 -1.33 22.88
N LEU A 28 -2.57 -2.37 22.63
CA LEU A 28 -2.67 -3.52 23.51
C LEU A 28 -1.41 -4.40 23.42
N PRO A 29 -0.82 -4.80 24.56
CA PRO A 29 0.40 -5.60 24.57
C PRO A 29 0.08 -7.06 24.24
N VAL A 30 0.13 -7.41 22.95
CA VAL A 30 0.01 -8.80 22.49
C VAL A 30 1.38 -9.47 22.54
N GLU A 31 1.64 -10.20 23.61
CA GLU A 31 2.89 -10.95 23.81
C GLU A 31 2.62 -12.46 23.69
N THR A 32 3.21 -13.11 22.68
CA THR A 32 3.12 -14.56 22.48
C THR A 32 4.31 -15.08 21.66
N ASP A 33 4.78 -16.28 21.99
CA ASP A 33 5.80 -17.02 21.23
C ASP A 33 5.18 -18.05 20.28
N ASP A 34 3.85 -18.19 20.29
CA ASP A 34 3.15 -19.28 19.61
C ASP A 34 2.80 -18.96 18.16
N VAL A 35 2.50 -17.70 17.88
CA VAL A 35 2.17 -17.18 16.54
C VAL A 35 2.90 -15.87 16.31
N PRO A 36 3.25 -15.55 15.06
CA PRO A 36 3.86 -14.27 14.77
C PRO A 36 2.89 -13.11 14.99
N VAL A 37 3.40 -11.96 15.44
CA VAL A 37 2.63 -10.75 15.73
C VAL A 37 3.21 -9.57 14.99
N ILE A 38 2.38 -8.93 14.18
CA ILE A 38 2.68 -7.72 13.43
C ILE A 38 1.97 -6.57 14.11
N ILE A 39 2.71 -5.54 14.52
CA ILE A 39 2.14 -4.34 15.11
C ILE A 39 2.03 -3.30 14.00
N ALA A 40 0.81 -2.79 13.82
CA ALA A 40 0.50 -1.77 12.84
C ALA A 40 -0.18 -0.58 13.52
N ALA A 41 0.15 0.61 13.07
CA ALA A 41 -0.53 1.84 13.46
C ALA A 41 -1.29 2.40 12.25
N ASN A 42 -2.52 2.85 12.47
CA ASN A 42 -3.33 3.48 11.44
C ASN A 42 -3.59 4.94 11.83
N ASN A 43 -3.08 5.89 11.06
CA ASN A 43 -3.16 7.32 11.40
C ASN A 43 -4.49 7.99 11.00
N MET A 44 -5.59 7.23 10.87
CA MET A 44 -6.89 7.86 10.64
C MET A 44 -7.33 8.63 11.88
N LEU A 45 -7.17 9.95 11.82
CA LEU A 45 -7.85 10.90 12.71
C LEU A 45 -9.36 10.71 12.51
N ASN A 46 -9.99 9.94 13.38
CA ASN A 46 -11.44 9.88 13.48
C ASN A 46 -11.94 11.22 14.06
N VAL A 47 -12.10 12.21 13.19
CA VAL A 47 -12.92 13.38 13.49
C VAL A 47 -14.32 13.10 12.94
N ASP A 48 -15.31 13.27 13.82
CA ASP A 48 -16.75 13.16 13.58
C ASP A 48 -17.39 11.78 13.73
N THR A 49 -17.63 11.42 14.99
CA THR A 49 -19.01 11.04 15.36
C THR A 49 -19.58 12.18 16.19
N LEU A 50 -20.02 13.24 15.49
CA LEU A 50 -20.78 14.32 16.08
C LEU A 50 -22.02 13.72 16.76
N LEU A 51 -22.00 13.80 18.08
CA LEU A 51 -23.10 13.51 18.99
C LEU A 51 -24.40 14.13 18.45
N SER A 52 -25.31 13.31 17.94
CA SER A 52 -26.69 13.74 17.74
C SER A 52 -27.42 13.68 19.10
N PRO A 53 -28.28 14.68 19.42
CA PRO A 53 -28.78 14.86 20.77
C PRO A 53 -29.70 13.73 21.22
N VAL A 54 -29.63 13.46 22.52
CA VAL A 54 -30.52 12.58 23.28
C VAL A 54 -31.96 13.09 23.17
N GLY A 55 -32.79 12.34 22.46
CA GLY A 55 -34.25 12.46 22.45
C GLY A 55 -34.89 11.11 22.75
N SER A 56 -36.11 11.12 23.28
CA SER A 56 -36.89 9.91 23.60
C SER A 56 -37.12 9.08 22.34
N SER A 57 -36.28 8.08 22.13
CA SER A 57 -36.35 7.16 21.01
C SER A 57 -37.21 5.97 21.38
N SER A 58 -38.00 5.49 20.42
CA SER A 58 -38.71 4.22 20.58
C SER A 58 -37.72 3.06 20.71
N GLU A 59 -38.13 1.96 21.34
CA GLU A 59 -37.27 0.75 21.51
C GLU A 59 -36.72 0.24 20.16
N GLY A 60 -37.52 0.34 19.08
CA GLY A 60 -37.09 0.02 17.72
C GLY A 60 -36.01 0.94 17.14
N GLU A 61 -36.05 2.24 17.45
CA GLU A 61 -35.00 3.19 17.03
C GLU A 61 -33.68 2.94 17.78
N GLN A 62 -33.75 2.50 19.05
CA GLN A 62 -32.57 2.14 19.82
C GLN A 62 -31.88 0.90 19.25
N ILE A 63 -32.64 -0.15 18.94
CA ILE A 63 -32.12 -1.37 18.30
C ILE A 63 -31.46 -1.05 16.96
N LEU A 64 -32.11 -0.22 16.13
CA LEU A 64 -31.57 0.17 14.83
C LEU A 64 -30.22 0.90 14.97
N ARG A 65 -30.12 1.84 15.90
CA ARG A 65 -28.87 2.58 16.18
C ARG A 65 -27.73 1.67 16.63
N ILE A 66 -28.00 0.69 17.49
CA ILE A 66 -26.99 -0.28 17.93
C ILE A 66 -26.55 -1.13 16.74
N SER A 67 -27.49 -1.64 15.95
CA SER A 67 -27.17 -2.48 14.78
C SER A 67 -26.33 -1.74 13.73
N SER A 68 -26.65 -0.48 13.44
CA SER A 68 -25.88 0.33 12.48
C SER A 68 -24.47 0.62 13.01
N ARG A 69 -24.34 0.84 14.31
CA ARG A 69 -23.05 1.08 14.95
C ARG A 69 -22.16 -0.16 14.89
N VAL A 70 -22.69 -1.32 15.25
CA VAL A 70 -21.95 -2.60 15.19
C VAL A 70 -21.53 -2.93 13.74
N ALA A 71 -22.40 -2.70 12.77
CA ALA A 71 -22.06 -2.89 11.35
C ALA A 71 -20.91 -1.97 10.92
N SER A 72 -21.01 -0.68 11.24
CA SER A 72 -19.97 0.30 10.89
C SER A 72 -18.63 0.02 11.57
N GLU A 73 -18.64 -0.38 12.85
CA GLU A 73 -17.43 -0.77 13.58
C GLU A 73 -16.81 -2.04 13.00
N GLY A 74 -17.63 -3.02 12.61
CA GLY A 74 -17.19 -4.24 11.94
C GLY A 74 -16.53 -3.96 10.58
N GLU A 75 -17.16 -3.14 9.74
CA GLU A 75 -16.59 -2.70 8.45
C GLU A 75 -15.27 -1.95 8.64
N THR A 76 -15.20 -1.09 9.68
CA THR A 76 -13.97 -0.34 9.98
C THR A 76 -12.84 -1.28 10.42
N ALA A 77 -13.11 -2.23 11.33
CA ALA A 77 -12.11 -3.18 11.79
C ALA A 77 -11.62 -4.09 10.65
N GLU A 78 -12.53 -4.57 9.81
CA GLU A 78 -12.21 -5.38 8.63
C GLU A 78 -11.31 -4.62 7.65
N LYS A 79 -11.68 -3.38 7.32
CA LYS A 79 -10.88 -2.52 6.45
C LYS A 79 -9.48 -2.27 7.01
N GLN A 80 -9.35 -1.95 8.30
CA GLN A 80 -8.05 -1.70 8.91
C GLN A 80 -7.14 -2.93 8.88
N VAL A 81 -7.70 -4.13 9.12
CA VAL A 81 -6.96 -5.40 9.07
C VAL A 81 -6.56 -5.75 7.65
N SER A 82 -7.46 -5.55 6.69
CA SER A 82 -7.18 -5.66 5.25
C SER A 82 -6.03 -4.74 4.83
N ASP A 83 -6.13 -3.44 5.11
CA ASP A 83 -5.12 -2.44 4.73
C ASP A 83 -3.75 -2.75 5.36
N ALA A 84 -3.75 -3.20 6.62
CA ALA A 84 -2.53 -3.62 7.32
C ALA A 84 -1.95 -4.89 6.72
N GLY A 85 -2.77 -5.89 6.38
CA GLY A 85 -2.31 -7.12 5.75
C GLY A 85 -1.70 -6.89 4.36
N VAL A 86 -2.33 -6.05 3.53
CA VAL A 86 -1.77 -5.62 2.23
C VAL A 86 -0.44 -4.89 2.44
N THR A 87 -0.38 -3.97 3.41
CA THR A 87 0.87 -3.26 3.72
C THR A 87 1.95 -4.22 4.20
N SER A 88 1.63 -5.19 5.04
CA SER A 88 2.56 -6.21 5.50
C SER A 88 3.06 -7.11 4.37
N PHE A 89 2.21 -7.45 3.40
CA PHE A 89 2.63 -8.16 2.19
C PHE A 89 3.64 -7.36 1.39
N ILE A 90 3.33 -6.09 1.10
CA ILE A 90 4.23 -5.21 0.34
C ILE A 90 5.55 -5.02 1.08
N ARG A 91 5.53 -4.88 2.41
CA ARG A 91 6.75 -4.77 3.24
C ARG A 91 7.52 -6.10 3.40
N GLY A 92 7.10 -7.19 2.74
CA GLY A 92 7.75 -8.50 2.83
C GLY A 92 7.64 -9.16 4.20
N VAL A 93 6.71 -8.68 5.04
CA VAL A 93 6.45 -9.23 6.39
C VAL A 93 5.50 -10.43 6.30
N LEU A 94 4.60 -10.43 5.31
CA LEU A 94 3.66 -11.52 5.03
C LEU A 94 3.81 -11.99 3.57
N ASP A 95 3.54 -13.27 3.33
CA ASP A 95 3.52 -13.85 1.99
C ASP A 95 2.08 -13.96 1.41
N GLY A 96 1.04 -13.67 2.21
CA GLY A 96 -0.38 -13.86 1.87
C GLY A 96 -1.12 -14.73 2.90
N GLY A 97 -2.29 -15.24 2.51
CA GLY A 97 -3.11 -16.15 3.32
C GLY A 97 -3.91 -15.50 4.46
N VAL A 98 -4.35 -16.33 5.40
CA VAL A 98 -5.25 -15.92 6.50
C VAL A 98 -4.49 -15.21 7.60
N VAL A 99 -5.04 -14.09 8.07
CA VAL A 99 -4.55 -13.30 9.22
C VAL A 99 -5.64 -13.12 10.27
N VAL A 100 -5.23 -12.94 11.53
CA VAL A 100 -6.13 -12.56 12.63
C VAL A 100 -5.83 -11.14 13.09
N GLY A 101 -6.76 -10.23 12.87
CA GLY A 101 -6.67 -8.85 13.32
C GLY A 101 -7.18 -8.66 14.74
N LEU A 102 -6.44 -7.94 15.58
CA LEU A 102 -6.91 -7.38 16.85
C LEU A 102 -6.98 -5.86 16.70
N VAL A 103 -8.19 -5.31 16.71
CA VAL A 103 -8.42 -3.87 16.46
C VAL A 103 -9.07 -3.22 17.68
N GLU A 104 -8.48 -2.15 18.17
CA GLU A 104 -9.09 -1.30 19.20
C GLU A 104 -9.80 -0.11 18.54
N LEU A 105 -11.12 -0.05 18.73
CA LEU A 105 -12.00 1.03 18.30
C LEU A 105 -12.42 1.84 19.55
N PRO A 106 -12.95 3.07 19.40
CA PRO A 106 -13.24 3.96 20.53
C PRO A 106 -14.08 3.34 21.66
N ASP A 107 -15.05 2.47 21.34
CA ASP A 107 -15.91 1.82 22.33
C ASP A 107 -15.91 0.27 22.22
N ALA A 108 -14.99 -0.32 21.45
CA ALA A 108 -14.98 -1.77 21.18
C ALA A 108 -13.58 -2.32 20.89
N ILE A 109 -13.37 -3.61 21.16
CA ILE A 109 -12.21 -4.36 20.67
C ILE A 109 -12.74 -5.48 19.76
N SER A 110 -12.23 -5.56 18.54
CA SER A 110 -12.66 -6.53 17.53
C SER A 110 -11.58 -7.55 17.25
N ILE A 111 -11.97 -8.81 17.06
CA ILE A 111 -11.13 -9.87 16.49
C ILE A 111 -11.69 -10.15 15.10
N VAL A 112 -10.85 -9.96 14.08
CA VAL A 112 -11.21 -10.15 12.67
C VAL A 112 -10.38 -11.31 12.12
N VAL A 113 -10.99 -12.22 11.38
CA VAL A 113 -10.26 -13.20 10.57
C VAL A 113 -10.44 -12.80 9.12
N HIS A 114 -9.34 -12.57 8.41
CA HIS A 114 -9.36 -12.07 7.03
C HIS A 114 -8.41 -12.91 6.16
N ASP A 115 -8.85 -13.24 4.95
CA ASP A 115 -8.05 -13.98 3.98
C ASP A 115 -7.48 -12.99 2.95
N LEU A 116 -6.16 -12.77 3.01
CA LEU A 116 -5.49 -11.84 2.12
C LEU A 116 -5.46 -12.32 0.67
N ASP A 117 -5.59 -13.62 0.42
CA ASP A 117 -5.61 -14.16 -0.95
C ASP A 117 -6.92 -13.79 -1.66
N GLU A 118 -7.99 -13.53 -0.89
CA GLU A 118 -9.27 -13.06 -1.40
C GLU A 118 -9.35 -11.54 -1.53
N ASN A 119 -8.37 -10.81 -0.99
CA ASN A 119 -8.33 -9.36 -0.99
C ASN A 119 -8.24 -8.79 -2.43
N PRO A 120 -9.13 -7.86 -2.83
CA PRO A 120 -9.12 -7.30 -4.18
C PRO A 120 -7.80 -6.63 -4.55
N VAL A 121 -7.17 -5.88 -3.63
CA VAL A 121 -5.90 -5.19 -3.90
C VAL A 121 -4.78 -6.20 -4.12
N MET A 122 -4.73 -7.27 -3.31
CA MET A 122 -3.76 -8.36 -3.48
C MET A 122 -3.93 -9.03 -4.83
N LYS A 123 -5.17 -9.34 -5.23
CA LYS A 123 -5.45 -9.96 -6.53
C LYS A 123 -4.97 -9.10 -7.70
N GLU A 124 -5.22 -7.79 -7.67
CA GLU A 124 -4.76 -6.87 -8.72
C GLU A 124 -3.23 -6.72 -8.75
N ILE A 125 -2.57 -6.71 -7.57
CA ILE A 125 -1.10 -6.74 -7.49
C ILE A 125 -0.54 -8.02 -8.12
N MET A 126 -1.14 -9.18 -7.81
CA MET A 126 -0.73 -10.47 -8.38
C MET A 126 -1.05 -10.59 -9.88
N ASP A 127 -2.15 -9.99 -10.34
CA ASP A 127 -2.53 -9.94 -11.76
C ASP A 127 -1.52 -9.15 -12.60
N CYS A 128 -0.84 -8.15 -12.03
CA CYS A 128 0.28 -7.48 -12.69
C CYS A 128 1.48 -8.41 -12.97
N GLY A 129 1.52 -9.58 -12.33
CA GLY A 129 2.52 -10.64 -12.54
C GLY A 129 2.53 -11.23 -13.95
N ASP A 130 1.49 -10.98 -14.75
CA ASP A 130 1.45 -11.34 -16.17
C ASP A 130 2.29 -10.41 -17.07
N ARG A 131 2.66 -9.22 -16.56
CA ARG A 131 3.49 -8.21 -17.24
C ARG A 131 4.89 -8.13 -16.67
N VAL A 132 5.01 -8.10 -15.35
CA VAL A 132 6.27 -7.80 -14.64
C VAL A 132 6.50 -8.80 -13.52
N ASP A 133 7.77 -9.09 -13.19
CA ASP A 133 8.09 -9.93 -12.02
C ASP A 133 7.52 -9.28 -10.75
N ILE A 134 6.74 -10.04 -9.98
CA ILE A 134 6.08 -9.55 -8.78
C ILE A 134 7.08 -9.00 -7.75
N ARG A 135 8.29 -9.54 -7.70
CA ARG A 135 9.36 -9.06 -6.81
C ARG A 135 9.80 -7.66 -7.20
N LEU A 136 9.85 -7.35 -8.50
CA LEU A 136 10.16 -6.01 -8.99
C LEU A 136 9.06 -5.02 -8.62
N LEU A 137 7.80 -5.39 -8.85
CA LEU A 137 6.67 -4.55 -8.48
C LEU A 137 6.65 -4.27 -6.97
N VAL A 138 6.86 -5.29 -6.14
CA VAL A 138 6.92 -5.15 -4.68
C VAL A 138 8.11 -4.27 -4.25
N SER A 139 9.30 -4.41 -4.85
CA SER A 139 10.44 -3.52 -4.59
C SER A 139 10.11 -2.07 -4.92
N VAL A 140 9.51 -1.80 -6.08
CA VAL A 140 9.11 -0.44 -6.47
C VAL A 140 8.00 0.10 -5.56
N LEU A 141 7.05 -0.74 -5.15
CA LEU A 141 6.02 -0.35 -4.19
C LEU A 141 6.62 0.02 -2.83
N ASN A 142 7.65 -0.68 -2.35
CA ASN A 142 8.34 -0.29 -1.12
C ASN A 142 8.98 1.09 -1.22
N ILE A 143 9.67 1.37 -2.33
CA ILE A 143 10.25 2.69 -2.61
C ILE A 143 9.14 3.76 -2.64
N ALA A 144 8.04 3.47 -3.33
CA ALA A 144 6.87 4.35 -3.40
C ALA A 144 6.24 4.60 -2.02
N PHE A 145 6.15 3.58 -1.18
CA PHE A 145 5.65 3.68 0.20
C PHE A 145 6.52 4.57 1.07
N ASP A 146 7.85 4.47 0.94
CA ASP A 146 8.77 5.34 1.66
C ASP A 146 8.61 6.79 1.23
N ILE A 147 8.55 7.05 -0.08
CA ILE A 147 8.31 8.39 -0.63
C ILE A 147 6.96 8.94 -0.16
N ALA A 148 5.93 8.12 -0.20
CA ALA A 148 4.57 8.50 0.21
C ALA A 148 4.48 8.80 1.72
N SER A 149 5.18 8.03 2.55
CA SER A 149 5.10 8.10 4.01
C SER A 149 5.97 9.20 4.62
N PHE A 150 7.14 9.45 4.03
CA PHE A 150 8.16 10.33 4.60
C PHE A 150 8.46 11.55 3.73
N GLY A 151 8.05 11.54 2.46
CA GLY A 151 8.51 12.51 1.48
C GLY A 151 10.03 12.43 1.29
N MET A 152 10.59 13.51 0.76
CA MET A 152 12.04 13.73 0.69
C MET A 152 12.41 14.89 1.60
N GLU A 153 13.27 14.61 2.58
CA GLU A 153 13.63 15.58 3.63
C GLU A 153 12.40 16.18 4.35
N GLY A 154 11.32 15.39 4.47
CA GLY A 154 10.04 15.81 5.07
C GLY A 154 9.10 16.59 4.14
N VAL A 155 9.47 16.76 2.87
CA VAL A 155 8.63 17.41 1.86
C VAL A 155 7.92 16.36 1.02
N SER A 156 6.59 16.42 0.95
CA SER A 156 5.82 15.55 0.06
C SER A 156 6.19 15.80 -1.40
N ILE A 157 6.60 14.74 -2.10
CA ILE A 157 6.92 14.76 -3.52
C ILE A 157 5.99 13.81 -4.27
N GLY A 158 5.69 14.14 -5.53
CA GLY A 158 5.00 13.22 -6.43
C GLY A 158 5.99 12.67 -7.43
N CYS A 159 5.98 11.37 -7.66
CA CYS A 159 6.90 10.69 -8.58
C CYS A 159 6.16 9.57 -9.34
N ALA A 160 6.81 9.01 -10.34
CA ALA A 160 6.29 7.83 -11.04
C ALA A 160 7.41 6.93 -11.56
N PHE A 161 7.11 5.64 -11.60
CA PHE A 161 7.97 4.55 -12.04
C PHE A 161 7.26 3.80 -13.18
N ILE A 162 7.98 3.45 -14.23
CA ILE A 162 7.51 2.61 -15.32
C ILE A 162 8.39 1.36 -15.35
N ILE A 163 7.77 0.17 -15.32
CA ILE A 163 8.44 -1.12 -15.16
C ILE A 163 8.15 -1.99 -16.39
N GLY A 164 9.21 -2.44 -17.06
CA GLY A 164 9.13 -3.32 -18.22
C GLY A 164 8.78 -2.62 -19.53
N ASP A 165 8.78 -3.40 -20.62
CA ASP A 165 8.64 -2.96 -22.01
C ASP A 165 9.55 -1.77 -22.34
N VAL A 166 10.80 -1.87 -21.87
CA VAL A 166 11.69 -0.72 -21.78
C VAL A 166 12.00 -0.12 -23.14
N GLU A 167 12.11 -0.95 -24.18
CA GLU A 167 12.37 -0.47 -25.54
C GLU A 167 11.25 0.44 -26.05
N GLU A 168 9.99 0.04 -25.89
CA GLU A 168 8.83 0.82 -26.34
C GLU A 168 8.64 2.06 -25.46
N VAL A 169 8.81 1.92 -24.14
CA VAL A 169 8.77 3.06 -23.21
C VAL A 169 9.81 4.11 -23.59
N MET A 170 11.03 3.69 -23.93
CA MET A 170 12.11 4.59 -24.33
C MET A 170 11.87 5.19 -25.72
N HIS A 171 11.18 4.49 -26.62
CA HIS A 171 10.78 5.04 -27.93
C HIS A 171 9.72 6.15 -27.80
N ARG A 172 8.82 6.03 -26.82
CA ARG A 172 7.73 6.97 -26.53
C ARG A 172 8.06 7.98 -25.43
N SER A 173 9.33 8.33 -25.30
CA SER A 173 9.76 9.29 -24.29
C SER A 173 11.03 10.00 -24.71
N HIS A 174 11.35 11.09 -24.01
CA HIS A 174 12.62 11.77 -24.15
C HIS A 174 13.16 12.23 -22.80
N GLN A 175 14.45 12.50 -22.77
CA GLN A 175 15.17 12.89 -21.56
C GLN A 175 14.98 14.40 -21.30
N LEU A 176 14.49 14.79 -20.12
CA LEU A 176 14.33 16.22 -19.75
C LEU A 176 15.61 16.82 -19.17
N VAL A 177 16.30 16.04 -18.33
CA VAL A 177 17.54 16.41 -17.63
C VAL A 177 18.59 15.32 -17.83
N LEU A 178 19.89 15.57 -17.63
CA LEU A 178 20.88 14.50 -17.77
C LEU A 178 20.49 13.27 -16.92
N ASN A 179 20.50 12.09 -17.53
CA ASN A 179 20.15 10.85 -16.84
C ASN A 179 21.23 10.52 -15.79
N PRO A 180 20.91 10.57 -14.48
CA PRO A 180 21.90 10.35 -13.43
C PRO A 180 22.37 8.89 -13.35
N TYR A 181 21.68 7.95 -13.98
CA TYR A 181 22.05 6.54 -14.01
C TYR A 181 22.98 6.16 -15.17
N TYR A 182 23.23 7.08 -16.11
CA TYR A 182 24.05 6.79 -17.28
C TYR A 182 25.53 6.60 -16.89
N GLY A 183 26.12 5.46 -17.29
CA GLY A 183 27.53 5.15 -17.02
C GLY A 183 27.80 4.49 -15.66
N HIS A 184 26.77 4.30 -14.84
CA HIS A 184 26.87 3.58 -13.56
C HIS A 184 26.80 2.07 -13.75
N ARG A 185 27.37 1.33 -12.79
CA ARG A 185 27.38 -0.14 -12.86
C ARG A 185 25.97 -0.69 -12.66
N ARG A 186 25.77 -1.95 -13.03
CA ARG A 186 24.45 -2.58 -12.94
C ARG A 186 23.97 -2.69 -11.49
N GLU A 187 24.88 -3.05 -10.59
CA GLU A 187 24.59 -3.28 -9.18
C GLU A 187 24.17 -2.00 -8.44
N GLU A 188 24.63 -0.84 -8.92
CA GLU A 188 24.29 0.48 -8.37
C GLU A 188 22.91 0.98 -8.84
N ARG A 189 22.23 0.19 -9.67
CA ARG A 189 20.98 0.53 -10.36
C ARG A 189 19.89 -0.50 -10.14
N ASP A 190 20.17 -1.52 -9.37
CA ASP A 190 19.27 -2.65 -9.17
C ASP A 190 18.25 -2.36 -8.06
N VAL A 191 16.97 -2.25 -8.41
CA VAL A 191 15.90 -2.01 -7.43
C VAL A 191 15.55 -3.25 -6.60
N LEU A 192 16.06 -4.43 -6.96
CA LEU A 192 15.96 -5.62 -6.10
C LEU A 192 16.92 -5.58 -4.93
N ASP A 193 17.96 -4.73 -4.97
CA ASP A 193 18.85 -4.48 -3.84
C ASP A 193 18.36 -3.28 -3.03
N PRO A 194 17.87 -3.48 -1.79
CA PRO A 194 17.42 -2.38 -0.93
C PRO A 194 18.50 -1.32 -0.65
N SER A 195 19.79 -1.65 -0.83
CA SER A 195 20.88 -0.69 -0.64
C SER A 195 20.86 0.47 -1.65
N THR A 196 20.21 0.29 -2.79
CA THR A 196 20.10 1.31 -3.85
C THR A 196 18.90 2.25 -3.68
N TRP A 197 17.95 1.90 -2.81
CA TRP A 197 16.64 2.56 -2.74
C TRP A 197 16.74 4.03 -2.34
N GLU A 198 17.68 4.43 -1.48
CA GLU A 198 17.90 5.84 -1.14
C GLU A 198 18.25 6.67 -2.39
N THR A 199 19.11 6.16 -3.25
CA THR A 199 19.47 6.82 -4.51
C THR A 199 18.27 6.91 -5.45
N VAL A 200 17.44 5.86 -5.54
CA VAL A 200 16.19 5.90 -6.32
C VAL A 200 15.25 6.99 -5.79
N LYS A 201 15.10 7.10 -4.46
CA LYS A 201 14.27 8.13 -3.82
C LYS A 201 14.81 9.54 -4.07
N GLU A 202 16.13 9.74 -4.02
CA GLU A 202 16.77 11.01 -4.36
C GLU A 202 16.43 11.45 -5.79
N PHE A 203 16.55 10.54 -6.77
CA PHE A 203 16.26 10.87 -8.16
C PHE A 203 14.77 10.88 -8.53
N ALA A 204 13.89 10.30 -7.70
CA ALA A 204 12.44 10.35 -7.89
C ALA A 204 11.86 11.78 -7.78
N GLN A 205 12.63 12.73 -7.24
CA GLN A 205 12.28 14.16 -7.17
C GLN A 205 12.39 14.87 -8.53
N LEU A 206 13.13 14.30 -9.47
CA LEU A 206 13.32 14.89 -10.80
C LEU A 206 11.99 14.95 -11.56
N ASP A 207 11.85 15.95 -12.43
CA ASP A 207 10.68 16.01 -13.31
C ASP A 207 10.72 14.89 -14.35
N GLY A 208 9.58 14.26 -14.58
CA GLY A 208 9.43 13.05 -15.38
C GLY A 208 9.21 11.78 -14.56
N VAL A 209 9.59 10.65 -15.15
CA VAL A 209 9.46 9.30 -14.58
C VAL A 209 10.81 8.62 -14.44
N ILE A 210 10.85 7.59 -13.60
CA ILE A 210 11.92 6.60 -13.53
C ILE A 210 11.51 5.38 -14.37
N VAL A 211 12.39 4.90 -15.24
CA VAL A 211 12.17 3.73 -16.10
C VAL A 211 13.05 2.58 -15.62
N ILE A 212 12.46 1.42 -15.38
CA ILE A 212 13.08 0.22 -14.83
C ILE A 212 12.86 -0.92 -15.84
N ASP A 213 13.93 -1.63 -16.19
CA ASP A 213 13.83 -2.79 -17.10
C ASP A 213 13.27 -4.04 -16.42
N GLU A 214 13.07 -5.09 -17.22
CA GLU A 214 12.50 -6.37 -16.81
C GLU A 214 13.37 -7.15 -15.81
N GLU A 215 14.64 -6.74 -15.65
CA GLU A 215 15.58 -7.36 -14.73
C GLU A 215 15.80 -6.54 -13.46
N GLY A 216 15.07 -5.42 -13.30
CA GLY A 216 15.11 -4.55 -12.13
C GLY A 216 16.14 -3.43 -12.19
N ILE A 217 16.73 -3.17 -13.35
CA ILE A 217 17.75 -2.14 -13.48
C ILE A 217 17.12 -0.82 -13.89
N VAL A 218 17.42 0.24 -13.15
CA VAL A 218 17.03 1.59 -13.54
C VAL A 218 17.78 1.99 -14.81
N VAL A 219 17.03 2.22 -15.88
CA VAL A 219 17.56 2.63 -17.19
C VAL A 219 17.65 4.14 -17.29
N ALA A 220 16.66 4.85 -16.77
CA ALA A 220 16.67 6.31 -16.76
C ALA A 220 15.85 6.91 -15.62
N ALA A 221 16.26 8.08 -15.16
CA ALA A 221 15.44 8.97 -14.34
C ALA A 221 15.28 10.33 -15.02
N GLY A 222 14.18 11.02 -14.76
CA GLY A 222 13.90 12.33 -15.33
C GLY A 222 13.47 12.29 -16.80
N ARG A 223 12.72 11.25 -17.21
CA ARG A 223 12.18 11.12 -18.57
C ARG A 223 10.76 11.66 -18.68
N TYR A 224 10.49 12.42 -19.74
CA TYR A 224 9.14 12.83 -20.12
C TYR A 224 8.54 11.80 -21.05
N LEU A 225 7.28 11.43 -20.81
CA LEU A 225 6.53 10.47 -21.64
C LEU A 225 5.82 11.22 -22.77
N ASP A 226 6.17 10.90 -24.02
CA ASP A 226 5.58 11.46 -25.24
C ASP A 226 4.33 10.67 -25.64
N VAL A 227 3.30 10.77 -24.79
CA VAL A 227 2.07 9.97 -24.90
C VAL A 227 0.83 10.86 -24.97
N ASP A 228 -0.15 10.44 -25.77
CA ASP A 228 -1.44 11.10 -25.83
C ASP A 228 -2.36 10.56 -24.72
N ALA A 229 -2.54 11.38 -23.69
CA ALA A 229 -3.40 11.07 -22.55
C ALA A 229 -4.81 11.67 -22.66
N SER A 230 -5.18 12.28 -23.80
CA SER A 230 -6.48 12.96 -23.96
C SER A 230 -7.68 12.01 -23.86
N GLU A 231 -7.51 10.75 -24.28
CA GLU A 231 -8.55 9.72 -24.25
C GLU A 231 -8.59 8.92 -22.95
N ILE A 232 -7.75 9.23 -21.96
CA ILE A 232 -7.72 8.46 -20.71
C ILE A 232 -8.81 8.95 -19.78
N SER A 233 -9.68 8.01 -19.42
CA SER A 233 -10.68 8.20 -18.38
C SER A 233 -10.01 8.17 -17.01
N ILE A 234 -9.42 9.30 -16.64
CA ILE A 234 -8.77 9.48 -15.35
C ILE A 234 -9.82 9.93 -14.33
N LYS A 235 -9.87 9.30 -13.15
CA LYS A 235 -10.69 9.78 -12.02
C LYS A 235 -10.38 11.27 -11.76
N GLN A 236 -11.41 12.07 -11.47
CA GLN A 236 -11.21 13.49 -11.11
C GLN A 236 -10.21 13.62 -9.96
N GLY A 237 -9.27 14.56 -10.08
CA GLY A 237 -8.25 14.84 -9.05
C GLY A 237 -6.85 14.31 -9.36
N LEU A 238 -6.67 13.52 -10.42
CA LEU A 238 -5.36 13.04 -10.85
C LEU A 238 -4.73 14.01 -11.86
N GLY A 239 -3.47 14.39 -11.60
CA GLY A 239 -2.72 15.36 -12.42
C GLY A 239 -2.11 14.77 -13.70
N ALA A 240 -1.46 15.62 -14.49
CA ALA A 240 -0.85 15.28 -15.78
C ALA A 240 0.13 14.08 -15.72
N ARG A 241 0.86 13.89 -14.62
CA ARG A 241 1.76 12.74 -14.44
C ARG A 241 1.01 11.41 -14.41
N HIS A 242 -0.11 11.34 -13.68
CA HIS A 242 -0.94 10.14 -13.64
C HIS A 242 -1.54 9.84 -15.03
N ALA A 243 -1.93 10.89 -15.75
CA ALA A 243 -2.39 10.79 -17.14
C ALA A 243 -1.35 10.17 -18.06
N ALA A 244 -0.11 10.64 -17.98
CA ALA A 244 0.99 10.12 -18.76
C ALA A 244 1.33 8.67 -18.41
N VAL A 245 1.32 8.31 -17.12
CA VAL A 245 1.55 6.93 -16.66
C VAL A 245 0.45 5.98 -17.14
N ALA A 246 -0.82 6.40 -17.07
CA ALA A 246 -1.90 5.64 -17.66
C ALA A 246 -1.70 5.50 -19.19
N ALA A 247 -1.30 6.56 -19.90
CA ALA A 247 -1.15 6.50 -21.35
C ALA A 247 -0.02 5.61 -21.80
N ILE A 248 1.13 5.65 -21.13
CA ILE A 248 2.22 4.77 -21.49
C ILE A 248 1.87 3.30 -21.20
N THR A 249 1.16 2.99 -20.10
CA THR A 249 0.75 1.61 -19.79
C THR A 249 -0.37 1.10 -20.70
N ARG A 250 -1.14 1.98 -21.36
CA ARG A 250 -2.09 1.63 -22.44
C ARG A 250 -1.36 1.27 -23.73
N ASP A 251 -0.31 2.05 -24.05
CA ASP A 251 0.38 1.98 -25.33
C ASP A 251 1.53 0.94 -25.35
N THR A 252 1.87 0.39 -24.19
CA THR A 252 2.97 -0.58 -23.98
C THR A 252 2.49 -1.75 -23.12
N GLN A 253 3.34 -2.74 -22.87
CA GLN A 253 3.08 -3.81 -21.89
C GLN A 253 3.67 -3.51 -20.51
N ALA A 254 4.13 -2.28 -20.28
CA ALA A 254 4.68 -1.85 -19.00
C ALA A 254 3.61 -1.71 -17.91
N VAL A 255 4.06 -1.81 -16.66
CA VAL A 255 3.27 -1.45 -15.46
C VAL A 255 3.78 -0.13 -14.90
N GLY A 256 2.87 0.76 -14.53
CA GLY A 256 3.19 2.07 -13.98
C GLY A 256 2.87 2.17 -12.50
N VAL A 257 3.75 2.75 -11.68
CA VAL A 257 3.48 3.09 -10.28
C VAL A 257 3.59 4.60 -10.11
N ALA A 258 2.58 5.26 -9.56
CA ALA A 258 2.60 6.70 -9.33
C ALA A 258 2.30 7.04 -7.87
N VAL A 259 3.04 7.99 -7.32
CA VAL A 259 2.81 8.55 -5.98
C VAL A 259 2.27 9.96 -6.12
N SER A 260 1.12 10.22 -5.51
CA SER A 260 0.53 11.56 -5.47
C SER A 260 1.30 12.47 -4.52
N GLN A 261 1.73 13.63 -5.02
CA GLN A 261 2.34 14.67 -4.17
C GLN A 261 1.38 15.12 -3.05
N THR A 262 0.08 15.18 -3.34
CA THR A 262 -0.95 15.50 -2.36
C THR A 262 -1.52 14.21 -1.79
N GLY A 263 -1.42 14.02 -0.47
CA GLY A 263 -1.98 12.87 0.23
C GLY A 263 -1.16 11.58 0.18
N GLY A 264 -0.14 11.50 -0.70
CA GLY A 264 0.75 10.34 -0.76
C GLY A 264 0.13 9.07 -1.36
N THR A 265 -1.12 9.11 -1.84
CA THR A 265 -1.77 7.92 -2.41
C THR A 265 -0.94 7.33 -3.55
N ILE A 266 -0.70 6.03 -3.45
CA ILE A 266 0.07 5.22 -4.41
C ILE A 266 -0.92 4.54 -5.36
N ARG A 267 -0.63 4.56 -6.66
CA ARG A 267 -1.46 3.90 -7.68
C ARG A 267 -0.64 3.02 -8.59
N ILE A 268 -1.20 1.86 -8.94
CA ILE A 268 -0.66 0.98 -9.97
C ILE A 268 -1.53 1.13 -11.22
N PHE A 269 -0.88 1.31 -12.36
CA PHE A 269 -1.49 1.44 -13.67
C PHE A 269 -1.10 0.25 -14.55
N LYS A 270 -2.09 -0.37 -15.16
CA LYS A 270 -1.96 -1.45 -16.13
C LYS A 270 -3.00 -1.25 -17.21
N ASP A 271 -2.60 -1.39 -18.48
CA ASP A 271 -3.47 -1.23 -19.65
C ASP A 271 -4.27 0.11 -19.67
N GLY A 272 -3.68 1.18 -19.12
CA GLY A 272 -4.30 2.50 -19.04
C GLY A 272 -5.31 2.72 -17.91
N ILE A 273 -5.45 1.75 -17.00
CA ILE A 273 -6.39 1.79 -15.88
C ILE A 273 -5.60 1.80 -14.57
N ALA A 274 -6.03 2.64 -13.62
CA ALA A 274 -5.56 2.55 -12.24
C ALA A 274 -6.20 1.33 -11.57
N VAL A 275 -5.51 0.20 -11.60
CA VAL A 275 -5.99 -1.10 -11.09
C VAL A 275 -5.91 -1.18 -9.55
N VAL A 276 -4.95 -0.47 -8.95
CA VAL A 276 -4.76 -0.41 -7.50
C VAL A 276 -4.63 1.02 -7.02
N GLU A 277 -5.21 1.31 -5.85
CA GLU A 277 -5.11 2.57 -5.14
C GLU A 277 -4.87 2.27 -3.65
N ILE A 278 -3.73 2.72 -3.12
CA ILE A 278 -3.31 2.45 -1.74
C ILE A 278 -3.02 3.77 -1.04
N ASP A 279 -3.68 3.99 0.09
CA ASP A 279 -3.37 5.11 0.97
C ASP A 279 -2.29 4.71 1.98
N PRO A 280 -1.19 5.46 2.11
CA PRO A 280 -0.06 5.13 2.98
C PRO A 280 -0.35 5.44 4.46
N THR A 281 -1.57 5.21 4.94
CA THR A 281 -1.98 5.55 6.32
C THR A 281 -1.59 4.49 7.34
N THR A 282 -1.39 3.25 6.88
CA THR A 282 -1.00 2.13 7.71
C THR A 282 0.51 2.01 7.77
N LYS A 283 1.07 1.94 8.98
CA LYS A 283 2.50 1.78 9.22
C LYS A 283 2.76 0.54 10.03
N ILE A 284 3.65 -0.33 9.56
CA ILE A 284 4.15 -1.45 10.35
C ILE A 284 5.21 -0.91 11.32
N THR A 285 4.96 -1.04 12.61
CA THR A 285 5.80 -0.46 13.68
C THR A 285 6.60 -1.52 14.45
N GLY A 286 6.23 -2.79 14.32
CA GLY A 286 6.96 -3.90 14.94
C GLY A 286 6.54 -5.24 14.37
N VAL A 287 7.47 -6.20 14.42
CA VAL A 287 7.22 -7.59 14.01
C VAL A 287 7.90 -8.50 15.02
N HIS A 288 7.15 -9.46 15.54
CA HIS A 288 7.61 -10.45 16.52
C HIS A 288 7.29 -11.86 16.01
N GLY A 289 8.20 -12.82 16.25
CA GLY A 289 7.97 -14.22 15.87
C GLY A 289 8.04 -14.53 14.37
N ILE A 290 8.33 -13.55 13.50
CA ILE A 290 8.64 -13.77 12.09
C ILE A 290 10.17 -13.75 11.93
N GLY A 291 10.74 -14.83 11.39
CA GLY A 291 12.12 -14.81 10.93
C GLY A 291 12.23 -13.87 9.74
N VAL A 292 12.78 -12.67 9.93
CA VAL A 292 13.04 -11.71 8.85
C VAL A 292 13.93 -12.41 7.82
N LYS A 293 13.42 -12.57 6.58
CA LYS A 293 14.19 -13.12 5.46
C LYS A 293 15.05 -12.04 4.82
#